data_AF-A0AAN8VD93-F1
#
_entry.id   AF-A0AAN8VD93-F1
#
_cell.length_a   1.000
_cell.length_b   1.000
_cell.length_c   1.000
_cell.angle_alpha   90.00
_cell.angle_beta   90.00
_cell.angle_gamma   90.00
#
_symmetry.space_group_name_H-M   'P 1'
#
loop_
_entity.id
_entity.type
_entity.pdbx_description
1 polymer ?
#
loop_
_entity_poly.entity_id
_entity_poly.type
_entity_poly.pdbx_seq_one_letter_code
_entity_poly.pdbx_strand_id
1 'polypeptide(L)'
;MLSADIPPNQTIYIKNLNEKVKKEELKRSLYALFSQYGRILDVVALKMPKLRGQAWVVFGEVTAASNAVRQMQNFPFYDKPMRIQYAKTKSDCVAKADGTYVPRDKKKKQEEKAERKRRDEEAQQSAAVNVTTAQNGGPTASFRQGKPGAQEAAAAPNNILFIQNLPHETTSMMLHVLFQQYPGFREVRMVEAKPGIAFVEFEDDVQSSIAMDALQGFKITPQNPMSITYAKKVEKFSKD
;
A
#
# COMPACT_ATOMS: atom_id res chain seq x y z
N MET A 1 3.42 -27.27 5.13
CA MET A 1 4.41 -26.25 4.70
C MET A 1 5.00 -25.63 5.96
N LEU A 2 6.30 -25.85 6.16
CA LEU A 2 7.05 -25.45 7.36
C LEU A 2 6.96 -23.92 7.54
N SER A 3 6.26 -23.46 8.57
CA SER A 3 6.40 -22.10 9.06
C SER A 3 7.84 -21.95 9.54
N ALA A 4 8.66 -21.18 8.81
CA ALA A 4 9.98 -20.79 9.29
C ALA A 4 9.86 -20.34 10.75
N ASP A 5 10.73 -20.85 11.61
CA ASP A 5 10.69 -20.58 13.05
C ASP A 5 10.98 -19.08 13.26
N ILE A 6 9.93 -18.29 13.52
CA ILE A 6 10.06 -16.85 13.72
C ILE A 6 10.46 -16.66 15.18
N PRO A 7 11.63 -16.04 15.46
CA PRO A 7 12.08 -15.87 16.82
C PRO A 7 11.10 -15.00 17.63
N PRO A 8 11.04 -15.18 18.97
CA PRO A 8 10.21 -14.34 19.84
C PRO A 8 10.48 -12.85 19.64
N ASN A 9 9.41 -12.07 19.62
CA ASN A 9 9.45 -10.64 19.35
C ASN A 9 8.42 -9.92 20.22
N GLN A 10 8.73 -8.71 20.71
CA GLN A 10 7.79 -7.82 21.42
C GLN A 10 6.53 -7.52 20.59
N THR A 11 6.65 -7.58 19.27
CA THR A 11 5.52 -7.36 18.37
C THR A 11 4.91 -8.69 17.94
N ILE A 12 3.61 -8.84 18.17
CA ILE A 12 2.81 -9.92 17.58
C ILE A 12 2.13 -9.43 16.30
N TYR A 13 2.08 -10.31 15.31
CA TYR A 13 1.34 -10.15 14.07
C TYR A 13 0.06 -10.98 14.13
N ILE A 14 -1.07 -10.32 13.88
CA ILE A 14 -2.40 -10.93 13.93
C ILE A 14 -3.00 -10.87 12.53
N LYS A 15 -3.48 -12.00 12.03
CA LYS A 15 -4.18 -12.12 10.74
C LYS A 15 -5.55 -12.78 10.92
N ASN A 16 -6.33 -12.80 9.86
CA ASN A 16 -7.70 -13.31 9.83
C ASN A 16 -8.70 -12.49 10.67
N LEU A 17 -8.42 -11.20 10.91
CA LEU A 17 -9.35 -10.31 11.60
C LEU A 17 -10.58 -10.00 10.72
N ASN A 18 -11.67 -9.54 11.34
CA ASN A 18 -12.85 -9.09 10.63
C ASN A 18 -12.59 -7.75 9.94
N GLU A 19 -12.78 -7.72 8.61
CA GLU A 19 -12.48 -6.56 7.78
C GLU A 19 -13.54 -5.47 7.87
N LYS A 20 -14.77 -5.82 8.29
CA LYS A 20 -15.92 -4.90 8.37
C LYS A 20 -15.83 -3.93 9.56
N VAL A 21 -15.12 -4.30 10.62
CA VAL A 21 -14.95 -3.48 11.84
C VAL A 21 -14.19 -2.19 11.51
N LYS A 22 -14.59 -1.04 12.05
CA LYS A 22 -13.89 0.24 11.76
C LYS A 22 -12.45 0.21 12.33
N LYS A 23 -11.53 0.95 11.70
CA LYS A 23 -10.09 0.95 12.07
C LYS A 23 -9.87 1.30 13.55
N GLU A 24 -10.48 2.38 14.02
CA GLU A 24 -10.30 2.88 15.39
C GLU A 24 -10.91 1.94 16.43
N GLU A 25 -12.09 1.38 16.14
CA GLU A 25 -12.73 0.35 16.96
C GLU A 25 -11.88 -0.91 17.04
N LEU A 26 -11.37 -1.40 15.91
CA LEU A 26 -10.48 -2.55 15.85
C LEU A 26 -9.23 -2.33 16.72
N LYS A 27 -8.61 -1.14 16.64
CA LYS A 27 -7.45 -0.79 17.47
C LYS A 27 -7.80 -0.78 18.97
N ARG A 28 -8.92 -0.16 19.35
CA ARG A 28 -9.37 -0.09 20.75
C ARG A 28 -9.66 -1.48 21.32
N SER A 29 -10.36 -2.33 20.57
CA SER A 29 -10.69 -3.68 21.03
C SER A 29 -9.46 -4.58 21.13
N LEU A 30 -8.52 -4.49 20.17
CA LEU A 30 -7.26 -5.21 20.28
C LEU A 30 -6.44 -4.73 21.48
N TYR A 31 -6.37 -3.41 21.71
CA TYR A 31 -5.71 -2.87 22.90
C TYR A 31 -6.33 -3.42 24.19
N ALA A 32 -7.65 -3.35 24.32
CA ALA A 32 -8.38 -3.82 25.50
C ALA A 32 -8.22 -5.33 25.73
N LEU A 33 -8.20 -6.13 24.66
CA LEU A 33 -8.04 -7.57 24.75
C LEU A 33 -6.62 -7.98 25.14
N PHE A 34 -5.59 -7.32 24.60
CA PHE A 34 -4.20 -7.72 24.81
C PHE A 34 -3.52 -7.05 26.00
N SER A 35 -4.08 -5.97 26.55
CA SER A 35 -3.54 -5.28 27.74
C SER A 35 -3.43 -6.18 28.97
N GLN A 36 -4.23 -7.24 29.06
CA GLN A 36 -4.16 -8.23 30.15
C GLN A 36 -2.82 -8.98 30.21
N TYR A 37 -2.10 -9.09 29.09
CA TYR A 37 -0.83 -9.82 29.03
C TYR A 37 0.38 -8.95 29.36
N GLY A 38 0.23 -7.61 29.29
CA GLY A 38 1.29 -6.66 29.58
C GLY A 38 1.06 -5.30 28.95
N ARG A 39 1.96 -4.35 29.27
CA ARG A 39 1.91 -2.98 28.74
C ARG A 39 2.00 -2.98 27.22
N ILE A 40 1.01 -2.38 26.56
CA ILE A 40 1.00 -2.16 25.11
C ILE A 40 1.65 -0.82 24.81
N LEU A 41 2.63 -0.82 23.91
CA LEU A 41 3.30 0.38 23.40
C LEU A 41 2.57 0.98 22.21
N ASP A 42 2.09 0.13 21.28
CA ASP A 42 1.36 0.56 20.10
C ASP A 42 0.47 -0.56 19.54
N VAL A 43 -0.58 -0.17 18.83
CA VAL A 43 -1.44 -1.04 18.02
C VAL A 43 -1.54 -0.47 16.62
N VAL A 44 -1.03 -1.22 15.64
CA VAL A 44 -1.01 -0.82 14.23
C VAL A 44 -2.01 -1.67 13.45
N ALA A 45 -2.98 -1.02 12.81
CA ALA A 45 -3.91 -1.66 11.89
C ALA A 45 -4.16 -0.75 10.69
N LEU A 46 -4.18 -1.33 9.48
CA LEU A 46 -4.42 -0.60 8.23
C LEU A 46 -5.57 -1.25 7.47
N LYS A 47 -6.35 -0.42 6.75
CA LYS A 47 -7.51 -0.88 5.96
C LYS A 47 -7.22 -0.99 4.45
N MET A 48 -5.97 -0.81 4.04
CA MET A 48 -5.57 -0.96 2.63
C MET A 48 -5.79 -2.40 2.16
N PRO A 49 -6.12 -2.66 0.88
CA PRO A 49 -6.46 -4.01 0.38
C PRO A 49 -5.46 -5.11 0.72
N LYS A 50 -4.16 -4.79 0.77
CA LYS A 50 -3.09 -5.75 1.12
C LYS A 50 -2.91 -5.98 2.63
N LEU A 51 -3.42 -5.08 3.46
CA LEU A 51 -3.21 -5.06 4.92
C LEU A 51 -4.50 -5.20 5.72
N ARG A 52 -5.67 -5.16 5.08
CA ARG A 52 -6.95 -5.40 5.75
C ARG A 52 -6.96 -6.80 6.36
N GLY A 53 -7.66 -6.92 7.49
CA GLY A 53 -7.70 -8.18 8.25
C GLY A 53 -6.40 -8.51 8.98
N GLN A 54 -5.45 -7.56 9.06
CA GLN A 54 -4.17 -7.71 9.73
C GLN A 54 -3.92 -6.59 10.72
N ALA A 55 -3.22 -6.91 11.81
CA ALA A 55 -2.79 -5.95 12.81
C ALA A 55 -1.46 -6.37 13.44
N TRP A 56 -0.80 -5.39 14.07
CA TRP A 56 0.36 -5.59 14.91
C TRP A 56 0.07 -5.01 16.29
N VAL A 57 0.38 -5.77 17.32
CA VAL A 57 0.30 -5.32 18.72
C VAL A 57 1.71 -5.37 19.27
N VAL A 58 2.20 -4.23 19.77
CA VAL A 58 3.55 -4.07 20.28
C VAL A 58 3.49 -4.05 21.80
N PHE A 59 4.10 -5.04 22.44
CA PHE A 59 4.25 -5.11 23.89
C PHE A 59 5.54 -4.42 24.34
N GLY A 60 5.56 -3.98 25.60
CA GLY A 60 6.79 -3.57 26.28
C GLY A 60 7.75 -4.73 26.47
N GLU A 61 7.25 -5.95 26.67
CA GLU A 61 8.05 -7.14 27.01
C GLU A 61 7.81 -8.29 26.02
N VAL A 62 8.87 -9.04 25.68
CA VAL A 62 8.78 -10.25 24.82
C VAL A 62 7.97 -11.35 25.51
N THR A 63 8.06 -11.46 26.84
CA THR A 63 7.32 -12.45 27.63
C THR A 63 5.81 -12.23 27.53
N ALA A 64 5.35 -10.98 27.57
CA ALA A 64 3.95 -10.63 27.39
C ALA A 64 3.44 -11.04 25.99
N ALA A 65 4.21 -10.75 24.95
CA ALA A 65 3.93 -11.19 23.58
C ALA A 65 3.86 -12.72 23.49
N SER A 66 4.77 -13.43 24.16
CA SER A 66 4.83 -14.90 24.16
C SER A 66 3.60 -15.53 24.81
N ASN A 67 3.13 -14.95 25.92
CA ASN A 67 1.89 -15.38 26.59
C ASN A 67 0.67 -15.15 25.69
N ALA A 68 0.58 -13.97 25.08
CA ALA A 68 -0.49 -13.62 24.14
C ALA A 68 -0.55 -14.59 22.93
N VAL A 69 0.59 -14.91 22.32
CA VAL A 69 0.67 -15.85 21.19
C VAL A 69 0.13 -17.24 21.57
N ARG A 70 0.46 -17.73 22.77
CA ARG A 70 0.04 -19.07 23.23
C ARG A 70 -1.45 -19.12 23.59
N GLN A 71 -1.97 -18.09 24.26
CA GLN A 71 -3.33 -18.11 24.80
C GLN A 71 -4.40 -17.63 23.82
N MET A 72 -4.06 -16.70 22.93
CA MET A 72 -5.04 -16.06 22.03
C MET A 72 -5.06 -16.67 20.63
N GLN A 73 -4.36 -17.79 20.41
CA GLN A 73 -4.38 -18.47 19.13
C GLN A 73 -5.79 -19.00 18.82
N ASN A 74 -6.30 -18.68 17.63
CA ASN A 74 -7.66 -19.02 17.17
C ASN A 74 -8.80 -18.44 18.03
N PHE A 75 -8.52 -17.50 18.94
CA PHE A 75 -9.57 -16.87 19.75
C PHE A 75 -10.60 -16.17 18.84
N PRO A 76 -11.91 -16.44 19.03
CA PRO A 76 -12.97 -15.78 18.27
C PRO A 76 -13.02 -14.28 18.57
N PHE A 77 -12.82 -13.44 17.55
CA PHE A 77 -12.83 -12.00 17.69
C PHE A 77 -13.56 -11.36 16.51
N TYR A 78 -14.69 -10.72 16.80
CA TYR A 78 -15.65 -10.25 15.79
C TYR A 78 -16.02 -11.36 14.80
N ASP A 79 -16.47 -12.51 15.33
CA ASP A 79 -16.94 -13.68 14.58
C ASP A 79 -15.90 -14.35 13.69
N LYS A 80 -14.61 -14.05 13.89
CA LYS A 80 -13.51 -14.71 13.18
C LYS A 80 -12.43 -15.21 14.15
N PRO A 81 -11.92 -16.43 13.98
CA PRO A 81 -10.81 -16.93 14.78
C PRO A 81 -9.52 -16.21 14.36
N MET A 82 -8.96 -15.40 15.25
CA MET A 82 -7.74 -14.66 14.93
C MET A 82 -6.53 -15.61 14.90
N ARG A 83 -5.57 -15.36 14.01
CA ARG A 83 -4.33 -16.12 13.92
C ARG A 83 -3.14 -15.26 14.30
N ILE A 84 -2.36 -15.71 15.26
CA ILE A 84 -1.28 -14.92 15.85
C ILE A 84 0.08 -15.58 15.56
N GLN A 85 1.07 -14.77 15.21
CA GLN A 85 2.47 -15.14 15.04
C GLN A 85 3.36 -14.02 15.60
N TYR A 86 4.65 -14.29 15.85
CA TYR A 86 5.60 -13.20 16.08
C TYR A 86 5.80 -12.38 14.81
N ALA A 87 6.08 -11.08 14.97
CA ALA A 87 6.46 -10.25 13.85
C ALA A 87 7.87 -10.61 13.35
N LYS A 88 8.05 -10.59 12.03
CA LYS A 88 9.34 -10.90 11.39
C LYS A 88 10.44 -9.87 11.67
N THR A 89 10.06 -8.63 11.99
CA THR A 89 10.99 -7.53 12.25
C THR A 89 10.56 -6.78 13.50
N LYS A 90 11.51 -6.11 14.14
CA LYS A 90 11.25 -5.19 15.25
C LYS A 90 10.37 -4.02 14.78
N SER A 91 9.44 -3.59 15.64
CA SER A 91 8.59 -2.42 15.38
C SER A 91 9.36 -1.12 15.59
N ASP A 92 9.01 -0.09 14.82
CA ASP A 92 9.70 1.20 14.85
C ASP A 92 9.68 1.85 16.23
N CYS A 93 8.58 1.74 16.98
CA CYS A 93 8.48 2.27 18.35
C CYS A 93 9.48 1.60 19.31
N VAL A 94 9.68 0.29 19.20
CA VAL A 94 10.68 -0.44 20.00
C VAL A 94 12.09 -0.07 19.54
N ALA A 95 12.33 -0.01 18.23
CA ALA A 95 13.65 0.35 17.72
C ALA A 95 14.06 1.78 18.12
N LYS A 96 13.10 2.70 18.22
CA LYS A 96 13.34 4.07 18.71
C LYS A 96 13.64 4.10 20.20
N ALA A 97 12.91 3.34 21.01
CA ALA A 97 13.16 3.25 22.45
C ALA A 97 14.55 2.69 22.77
N ASP A 98 15.00 1.68 22.02
CA ASP A 98 16.30 1.03 22.23
C ASP A 98 17.46 1.73 21.51
N GLY A 99 17.21 2.86 20.82
CA GLY A 99 18.23 3.60 20.05
C GLY A 99 18.73 2.89 18.79
N THR A 100 18.14 1.74 18.41
CA THR A 100 18.51 0.95 17.22
C THR A 100 17.71 1.32 15.96
N TYR A 101 17.00 2.45 15.96
CA TYR A 101 16.13 2.84 14.85
C TYR A 101 16.95 3.30 13.64
N VAL A 102 16.87 2.53 12.56
CA VAL A 102 17.38 2.94 11.26
C VAL A 102 16.19 3.34 10.38
N PRO A 103 16.12 4.60 9.91
CA PRO A 103 15.10 5.01 8.95
C PRO A 103 15.12 4.08 7.74
N ARG A 104 14.00 3.42 7.44
CA ARG A 104 13.91 2.56 6.25
C ARG A 104 13.86 3.46 5.03
N ASP A 105 14.98 3.60 4.32
CA ASP A 105 15.04 4.23 3.01
C ASP A 105 14.01 3.59 2.07
N LYS A 106 13.18 4.42 1.44
CA LYS A 106 12.17 3.97 0.45
C LYS A 106 12.81 3.14 -0.68
N LYS A 107 14.11 3.35 -0.94
CA LYS A 107 14.93 2.62 -1.92
C LYS A 107 15.20 1.16 -1.51
N LYS A 108 15.60 0.91 -0.25
CA LYS A 108 15.89 -0.45 0.25
C LYS A 108 14.63 -1.32 0.32
N LYS A 109 13.47 -0.73 0.60
CA LYS A 109 12.16 -1.41 0.55
C LYS A 109 11.72 -1.77 -0.88
N GLN A 110 12.16 -1.01 -1.89
CA GLN A 110 11.94 -1.35 -3.29
C GLN A 110 12.90 -2.42 -3.78
N GLU A 111 14.17 -2.35 -3.38
CA GLU A 111 15.20 -3.35 -3.68
C GLU A 111 14.86 -4.71 -3.07
N GLU A 112 14.52 -4.78 -1.78
CA GLU A 112 14.14 -6.04 -1.11
C GLU A 112 12.85 -6.63 -1.69
N LYS A 113 11.93 -5.78 -2.17
CA LYS A 113 10.70 -6.21 -2.87
C LYS A 113 11.00 -6.71 -4.28
N ALA A 114 11.95 -6.09 -4.97
CA ALA A 114 12.42 -6.53 -6.28
C ALA A 114 13.18 -7.86 -6.18
N GLU A 115 14.00 -8.02 -5.15
CA GLU A 115 14.78 -9.24 -4.88
C GLU A 115 13.89 -10.41 -4.51
N ARG A 116 12.89 -10.21 -3.64
CA ARG A 116 11.86 -11.23 -3.35
C ARG A 116 11.08 -11.63 -4.60
N LYS A 117 10.72 -10.67 -5.47
CA LYS A 117 10.03 -10.95 -6.73
C LYS A 117 10.91 -11.77 -7.69
N ARG A 118 12.20 -11.44 -7.81
CA ARG A 118 13.17 -12.21 -8.61
C ARG A 118 13.33 -13.63 -8.09
N ARG A 119 13.41 -13.81 -6.76
CA ARG A 119 13.56 -15.12 -6.14
C ARG A 119 12.31 -16.00 -6.28
N ASP A 120 11.12 -15.40 -6.25
CA ASP A 120 9.85 -16.10 -6.50
C ASP A 120 9.71 -16.50 -7.99
N GLU A 121 10.21 -15.67 -8.92
CA GLU A 121 10.26 -15.96 -10.37
C GLU A 121 11.28 -17.07 -10.69
N GLU A 122 12.48 -17.04 -10.11
CA GLU A 122 13.52 -18.06 -10.27
C GLU A 122 13.12 -19.42 -9.68
N ALA A 123 12.39 -19.43 -8.56
CA ALA A 123 11.82 -20.64 -7.97
C ALA A 123 10.69 -21.25 -8.83
N GLN A 124 9.97 -20.43 -9.61
CA GLN A 124 8.98 -20.91 -10.57
C GLN A 124 9.61 -21.42 -11.87
N GLN A 125 10.75 -20.86 -12.28
CA GLN A 125 11.43 -21.23 -13.52
C GLN A 125 12.28 -22.51 -13.39
N SER A 126 12.79 -22.81 -12.20
CA SER A 126 13.53 -24.05 -11.90
C SER A 126 12.63 -25.30 -11.79
N ALA A 127 11.31 -25.14 -11.69
CA ALA A 127 10.35 -26.26 -11.72
C ALA A 127 9.95 -26.68 -13.16
N ALA A 128 10.30 -25.90 -14.19
CA ALA A 128 9.90 -26.14 -15.58
C ALA A 128 11.02 -26.70 -16.48
N VAL A 129 12.27 -26.79 -16.00
CA VAL A 129 13.41 -27.29 -16.78
C VAL A 129 13.71 -28.74 -16.42
N ASN A 130 12.78 -29.62 -16.74
CA ASN A 130 13.08 -31.04 -16.95
C ASN A 130 12.03 -31.59 -17.91
N VAL A 131 12.21 -31.31 -19.21
CA VAL A 131 11.85 -32.16 -20.36
C VAL A 131 12.35 -31.45 -21.64
N THR A 132 12.89 -32.24 -22.56
CA THR A 132 13.22 -31.98 -23.98
C THR A 132 14.54 -31.28 -24.35
N THR A 133 15.55 -32.15 -24.55
CA THR A 133 16.63 -32.12 -25.54
C THR A 133 16.12 -31.87 -26.97
N ALA A 134 16.81 -31.00 -27.74
CA ALA A 134 17.37 -31.25 -29.09
C ALA A 134 17.36 -30.02 -30.05
N GLN A 135 18.56 -29.70 -30.55
CA GLN A 135 18.92 -29.20 -31.90
C GLN A 135 18.92 -27.68 -32.25
N ASN A 136 20.17 -27.21 -32.42
CA ASN A 136 20.80 -26.44 -33.52
C ASN A 136 20.27 -25.07 -34.01
N GLY A 137 21.21 -24.11 -34.04
CA GLY A 137 21.33 -23.08 -35.09
C GLY A 137 21.49 -21.64 -34.58
N GLY A 138 22.72 -21.11 -34.52
CA GLY A 138 22.97 -19.65 -34.50
C GLY A 138 23.15 -19.09 -35.93
N PRO A 139 23.63 -17.84 -36.14
CA PRO A 139 23.74 -16.67 -35.26
C PRO A 139 23.26 -15.34 -35.93
N THR A 140 23.61 -14.18 -35.35
CA THR A 140 23.51 -12.76 -35.82
C THR A 140 22.32 -11.95 -35.27
N ALA A 141 22.50 -11.05 -34.30
CA ALA A 141 23.11 -9.70 -34.31
C ALA A 141 22.15 -8.59 -34.78
N SER A 142 21.62 -7.80 -33.82
CA SER A 142 22.01 -6.39 -33.66
C SER A 142 21.02 -5.58 -32.79
N PHE A 143 21.53 -5.13 -31.65
CA PHE A 143 21.46 -3.77 -31.12
C PHE A 143 20.19 -2.94 -31.37
N ARG A 144 19.38 -2.81 -30.31
CA ARG A 144 18.53 -1.65 -30.07
C ARG A 144 19.32 -0.59 -29.30
N GLN A 145 19.68 0.48 -30.01
CA GLN A 145 20.11 1.76 -29.43
C GLN A 145 18.86 2.54 -29.01
N GLY A 146 18.92 3.14 -27.81
CA GLY A 146 17.76 3.73 -27.15
C GLY A 146 17.34 5.11 -27.66
N LYS A 147 16.16 5.54 -27.19
CA LYS A 147 15.84 6.94 -26.90
C LYS A 147 14.59 7.07 -26.00
N PRO A 148 14.41 8.23 -25.33
CA PRO A 148 13.71 8.42 -24.07
C PRO A 148 12.36 9.13 -24.25
N GLY A 149 11.60 9.23 -23.15
CA GLY A 149 10.39 10.06 -23.07
C GLY A 149 9.11 9.31 -23.34
N ALA A 150 8.64 8.51 -22.36
CA ALA A 150 7.30 7.96 -22.40
C ALA A 150 6.30 9.03 -21.95
N GLN A 151 5.77 9.75 -22.93
CA GLN A 151 4.52 10.50 -22.84
C GLN A 151 3.43 9.50 -22.40
N GLU A 152 2.87 9.71 -21.21
CA GLU A 152 1.93 8.80 -20.57
C GLU A 152 0.62 8.78 -21.40
N ALA A 153 0.30 7.62 -21.96
CA ALA A 153 -0.87 7.43 -22.82
C ALA A 153 -2.16 7.88 -22.11
N ALA A 154 -2.96 8.69 -22.81
CA ALA A 154 -4.28 9.13 -22.35
C ALA A 154 -5.13 7.90 -21.99
N ALA A 155 -5.48 7.76 -20.71
CA ALA A 155 -6.40 6.73 -20.27
C ALA A 155 -7.81 7.02 -20.84
N ALA A 156 -8.63 5.98 -20.99
CA ALA A 156 -10.01 6.15 -21.46
C ALA A 156 -10.80 7.09 -20.51
N PRO A 157 -11.83 7.81 -21.02
CA PRO A 157 -12.66 8.70 -20.21
C PRO A 157 -13.14 8.03 -18.92
N ASN A 158 -13.02 8.75 -17.81
CA ASN A 158 -13.32 8.24 -16.48
C ASN A 158 -13.77 9.40 -15.60
N ASN A 159 -14.77 9.20 -14.75
CA ASN A 159 -15.28 10.19 -13.80
C ASN A 159 -14.26 10.58 -12.71
N ILE A 160 -13.08 9.94 -12.67
CA ILE A 160 -11.99 10.30 -11.76
C ILE A 160 -10.82 10.84 -12.56
N LEU A 161 -10.36 12.03 -12.19
CA LEU A 161 -9.16 12.68 -12.72
C LEU A 161 -7.97 12.40 -11.81
N PHE A 162 -6.81 12.19 -12.43
CA PHE A 162 -5.51 12.10 -11.81
C PHE A 162 -4.70 13.35 -12.13
N ILE A 163 -4.33 14.09 -11.08
CA ILE A 163 -3.58 15.33 -11.16
C ILE A 163 -2.16 15.08 -10.71
N GLN A 164 -1.21 15.61 -11.48
CA GLN A 164 0.23 15.57 -11.24
C GLN A 164 0.83 16.97 -11.32
N ASN A 165 2.10 17.06 -10.93
CA ASN A 165 2.89 18.29 -10.95
C ASN A 165 2.32 19.40 -10.05
N LEU A 166 1.66 19.03 -8.95
CA LEU A 166 1.19 19.99 -7.96
C LEU A 166 2.37 20.50 -7.09
N PRO A 167 2.41 21.80 -6.75
CA PRO A 167 3.34 22.33 -5.75
C PRO A 167 3.23 21.60 -4.41
N HIS A 168 4.33 21.52 -3.65
CA HIS A 168 4.35 20.88 -2.33
C HIS A 168 3.44 21.57 -1.30
N GLU A 169 3.19 22.87 -1.48
CA GLU A 169 2.31 23.69 -0.64
C GLU A 169 0.83 23.51 -0.99
N THR A 170 0.52 22.81 -2.10
CA THR A 170 -0.86 22.61 -2.54
C THR A 170 -1.59 21.76 -1.50
N THR A 171 -2.70 22.30 -0.97
CA THR A 171 -3.54 21.60 -0.01
C THR A 171 -4.81 21.07 -0.66
N SER A 172 -5.48 20.13 0.01
CA SER A 172 -6.77 19.58 -0.44
C SER A 172 -7.82 20.66 -0.55
N MET A 173 -7.78 21.68 0.31
CA MET A 173 -8.73 22.79 0.30
C MET A 173 -8.56 23.67 -0.93
N MET A 174 -7.32 23.95 -1.35
CA MET A 174 -7.05 24.73 -2.57
C MET A 174 -7.60 24.03 -3.81
N LEU A 175 -7.38 22.71 -3.91
CA LEU A 175 -7.93 21.91 -4.99
C LEU A 175 -9.46 21.81 -4.90
N HIS A 176 -10.02 21.69 -3.70
CA HIS A 176 -11.47 21.69 -3.52
C HIS A 176 -12.09 22.96 -4.08
N VAL A 177 -11.54 24.13 -3.73
CA VAL A 177 -12.02 25.42 -4.25
C VAL A 177 -11.86 25.53 -5.76
N LEU A 178 -10.76 24.99 -6.32
CA LEU A 178 -10.50 25.03 -7.75
C LEU A 178 -11.43 24.10 -8.56
N PHE A 179 -11.79 22.93 -8.03
CA PHE A 179 -12.58 21.94 -8.76
C PHE A 179 -14.09 22.02 -8.50
N GLN A 180 -14.53 22.57 -7.36
CA GLN A 180 -15.95 22.72 -7.06
C GLN A 180 -16.70 23.66 -8.01
N GLN A 181 -15.99 24.50 -8.78
CA GLN A 181 -16.60 25.39 -9.77
C GLN A 181 -17.12 24.64 -11.01
N TYR A 182 -16.72 23.38 -11.19
CA TYR A 182 -17.19 22.53 -12.29
C TYR A 182 -18.36 21.65 -11.83
N PRO A 183 -19.41 21.48 -12.66
CA PRO A 183 -20.56 20.66 -12.32
C PRO A 183 -20.19 19.24 -11.89
N GLY A 184 -20.93 18.73 -10.89
CA GLY A 184 -20.84 17.39 -10.32
C GLY A 184 -19.48 16.98 -9.75
N PHE A 185 -18.68 17.95 -9.32
CA PHE A 185 -17.58 17.74 -8.38
C PHE A 185 -18.06 16.99 -7.12
N ARG A 186 -17.29 15.97 -6.68
CA ARG A 186 -17.61 15.18 -5.48
C ARG A 186 -16.56 15.27 -4.40
N GLU A 187 -15.31 14.92 -4.71
CA GLU A 187 -14.25 14.81 -3.70
C GLU A 187 -12.88 15.09 -4.31
N VAL A 188 -12.00 15.75 -3.53
CA VAL A 188 -10.55 15.74 -3.78
C VAL A 188 -9.88 14.80 -2.79
N ARG A 189 -9.04 13.91 -3.30
CA ARG A 189 -8.21 13.00 -2.51
C ARG A 189 -6.74 13.21 -2.82
N MET A 190 -6.03 13.85 -1.90
CA MET A 190 -4.57 13.97 -1.97
C MET A 190 -3.90 12.63 -1.63
N VAL A 191 -2.75 12.37 -2.23
CA VAL A 191 -1.95 11.18 -1.91
C VAL A 191 -0.83 11.55 -0.94
N GLU A 192 -1.06 11.35 0.36
CA GLU A 192 -0.07 11.66 1.42
C GLU A 192 1.28 10.93 1.22
N ALA A 193 1.26 9.78 0.53
CA ALA A 193 2.46 9.01 0.23
C ALA A 193 3.37 9.65 -0.84
N LYS A 194 2.81 10.54 -1.68
CA LYS A 194 3.48 11.22 -2.80
C LYS A 194 2.95 12.66 -2.91
N PRO A 195 3.63 13.64 -2.31
CA PRO A 195 3.33 15.05 -2.55
C PRO A 195 3.37 15.35 -4.05
N GLY A 196 2.49 16.24 -4.51
CA GLY A 196 2.44 16.63 -5.92
C GLY A 196 1.45 15.86 -6.79
N ILE A 197 0.69 14.91 -6.22
CA ILE A 197 -0.39 14.21 -6.93
C ILE A 197 -1.70 14.21 -6.13
N ALA A 198 -2.82 14.26 -6.85
CA ALA A 198 -4.16 14.19 -6.29
C ALA A 198 -5.12 13.45 -7.23
N PHE A 199 -6.23 12.98 -6.68
CA PHE A 199 -7.37 12.47 -7.44
C PHE A 199 -8.57 13.37 -7.21
N VAL A 200 -9.33 13.63 -8.26
CA VAL A 200 -10.60 14.36 -8.17
C VAL A 200 -11.70 13.52 -8.76
N GLU A 201 -12.76 13.31 -8.00
CA GLU A 201 -13.92 12.52 -8.41
C GLU A 201 -15.06 13.45 -8.82
N PHE A 202 -15.63 13.14 -9.97
CA PHE A 202 -16.85 13.73 -10.51
C PHE A 202 -17.96 12.69 -10.57
N GLU A 203 -19.19 13.16 -10.80
CA GLU A 203 -20.36 12.31 -10.96
C GLU A 203 -20.31 11.46 -12.22
N ASP A 204 -19.84 12.01 -13.33
CA ASP A 204 -19.71 11.30 -14.61
C ASP A 204 -18.42 11.67 -15.36
N ASP A 205 -18.11 10.92 -16.42
CA ASP A 205 -16.92 11.14 -17.23
C ASP A 205 -17.01 12.41 -18.07
N VAL A 206 -18.21 12.85 -18.48
CA VAL A 206 -18.41 14.07 -19.28
C VAL A 206 -18.01 15.31 -18.46
N GLN A 207 -18.48 15.41 -17.23
CA GLN A 207 -18.17 16.50 -16.30
C GLN A 207 -16.69 16.51 -15.92
N SER A 208 -16.10 15.34 -15.70
CA SER A 208 -14.66 15.22 -15.47
C SER A 208 -13.83 15.71 -16.68
N SER A 209 -14.31 15.46 -17.91
CA SER A 209 -13.67 15.89 -19.15
C SER A 209 -13.64 17.42 -19.24
N ILE A 210 -14.77 18.07 -18.92
CA ILE A 210 -14.88 19.53 -18.90
C ILE A 210 -13.88 20.15 -17.92
N ALA A 211 -13.80 19.61 -16.70
CA ALA A 211 -12.87 20.09 -15.69
C ALA A 211 -11.41 19.83 -16.08
N MET A 212 -11.13 18.68 -16.70
CA MET A 212 -9.80 18.34 -17.21
C MET A 212 -9.34 19.33 -18.28
N ASP A 213 -10.15 19.55 -19.31
CA ASP A 213 -9.80 20.43 -20.43
C ASP A 213 -9.63 21.89 -19.97
N ALA A 214 -10.48 22.34 -19.03
CA ALA A 214 -10.44 23.71 -18.54
C ALA A 214 -9.26 24.00 -17.59
N LEU A 215 -8.80 22.99 -16.84
CA LEU A 215 -7.73 23.17 -15.84
C LEU A 215 -6.40 22.54 -16.27
N GLN A 216 -6.31 21.98 -17.47
CA GLN A 216 -5.06 21.42 -17.97
C GLN A 216 -3.97 22.49 -18.07
N GLY A 217 -2.85 22.24 -17.39
CA GLY A 217 -1.74 23.19 -17.34
C GLY A 217 -1.98 24.38 -16.40
N PHE A 218 -3.08 24.41 -15.63
CA PHE A 218 -3.34 25.48 -14.67
C PHE A 218 -2.20 25.58 -13.65
N LYS A 219 -1.73 26.80 -13.42
CA LYS A 219 -0.56 27.08 -12.58
C LYS A 219 -1.02 27.59 -11.22
N ILE A 220 -1.04 26.71 -10.22
CA ILE A 220 -1.27 27.11 -8.82
C ILE A 220 -0.13 28.01 -8.34
N THR A 221 1.11 27.70 -8.75
CA THR A 221 2.27 28.58 -8.65
C THR A 221 2.88 28.79 -10.04
N PRO A 222 3.58 29.91 -10.31
CA PRO A 222 4.11 30.22 -11.65
C PRO A 222 5.01 29.14 -12.27
N GLN A 223 5.61 28.29 -11.43
CA GLN A 223 6.61 27.29 -11.79
C GLN A 223 6.02 25.90 -12.11
N ASN A 224 4.79 25.60 -11.68
CA ASN A 224 4.26 24.23 -11.70
C ASN A 224 2.89 24.19 -12.40
N PRO A 225 2.85 24.03 -13.74
CA PRO A 225 1.60 23.79 -14.45
C PRO A 225 1.10 22.38 -14.12
N MET A 226 -0.08 22.28 -13.53
CA MET A 226 -0.62 20.98 -13.15
C MET A 226 -1.01 20.17 -14.39
N SER A 227 -0.77 18.87 -14.35
CA SER A 227 -1.09 17.94 -15.43
C SER A 227 -2.23 17.04 -14.99
N ILE A 228 -3.32 17.05 -15.74
CA ILE A 228 -4.53 16.27 -15.48
C ILE A 228 -4.66 15.19 -16.55
N THR A 229 -4.99 13.98 -16.12
CA THR A 229 -5.27 12.83 -16.97
C THR A 229 -6.43 12.04 -16.36
N TYR A 230 -7.11 11.19 -17.14
CA TYR A 230 -8.06 10.26 -16.55
C TYR A 230 -7.35 9.25 -15.65
N ALA A 231 -7.94 8.96 -14.48
CA ALA A 231 -7.44 7.91 -13.63
C ALA A 231 -7.63 6.55 -14.31
N LYS A 232 -6.66 5.64 -14.12
CA LYS A 232 -6.78 4.27 -14.64
C LYS A 232 -7.95 3.58 -13.94
N LYS A 233 -8.94 3.15 -14.72
CA LYS A 233 -10.10 2.39 -14.23
C LYS A 233 -9.60 1.11 -13.57
N VAL A 234 -9.70 1.02 -12.25
CA VAL A 234 -9.49 -0.25 -11.55
C VAL A 234 -10.77 -1.04 -11.76
N GLU A 235 -10.80 -1.93 -12.75
CA GLU A 235 -11.91 -2.85 -12.94
C GLU A 235 -12.12 -3.62 -11.64
N LYS A 236 -13.15 -3.21 -10.89
CA LYS A 236 -13.68 -4.03 -9.81
C LYS A 236 -14.28 -5.25 -10.50
N PHE A 237 -13.64 -6.40 -10.37
CA PHE A 237 -14.25 -7.68 -10.67
C PHE A 237 -15.58 -7.74 -9.90
N SER A 238 -16.68 -7.47 -10.60
CA SER A 238 -18.02 -7.82 -10.15
C SER A 238 -18.03 -9.35 -10.09
N LYS A 239 -18.07 -9.89 -8.88
CA LYS A 239 -18.47 -11.27 -8.67
C LYS A 239 -19.93 -11.22 -8.24
N ASP A 240 -20.80 -11.56 -9.18
CA ASP A 240 -22.07 -12.21 -8.90
C ASP A 240 -21.85 -13.53 -8.13
#